data_AF-A0A5A7MQW6-F1
#
_entry.id   AF-A0A5A7MQW6-F1
#
_cell.length_a   1.000
_cell.length_b   1.000
_cell.length_c   1.000
_cell.angle_alpha   90.00
_cell.angle_beta   90.00
_cell.angle_gamma   90.00
#
_symmetry.space_group_name_H-M   'P 1'
#
loop_
_entity.id
_entity.type
_entity.pdbx_description
1 polymer ?
#
loop_
_entity_poly.entity_id
_entity_poly.type
_entity_poly.pdbx_seq_one_letter_code
_entity_poly.pdbx_strand_id
1 'polypeptide(L)'
;MTHFMRCFNGCFIRRSVRSSLLSVALALPLSGCGGLVDLGQNGPPPSIFTLEPLPRADKDDQRAPLIFVEEPQLSGALDTTRIAVRRGANRFEYLAVARWEERTSRLLQRYVARSLDNRAGLEAVGDFNIDLPVGYRLRLDVRNFEAQTDADRADGLTVRVNWVAMIIEATSSKIIGQRNLVADRQAASDSPSDVIAAYNAATDMAVKDLAIWLGEVLGRQDDAQNAALDRS
;
A
#
# COMPACT_ATOMS: atom_id res chain seq x y z
N MET A 1 1.32 -10.52 -101.49
CA MET A 1 0.74 -11.49 -100.51
C MET A 1 0.19 -10.66 -99.36
N THR A 2 -1.09 -10.29 -99.47
CA THR A 2 -2.23 -10.91 -98.75
C THR A 2 -2.15 -10.70 -97.25
N HIS A 3 -3.18 -10.28 -96.53
CA HIS A 3 -4.47 -9.63 -96.78
C HIS A 3 -5.09 -9.61 -95.37
N PHE A 4 -5.90 -8.60 -95.05
CA PHE A 4 -7.03 -8.71 -94.10
C PHE A 4 -6.67 -8.92 -92.60
N MET A 5 -7.43 -8.47 -91.59
CA MET A 5 -8.87 -8.28 -91.50
C MET A 5 -9.22 -7.34 -90.33
N ARG A 6 -9.91 -6.24 -90.67
CA ARG A 6 -11.11 -5.65 -90.01
C ARG A 6 -11.08 -5.19 -88.54
N CYS A 7 -11.15 -3.86 -88.42
CA CYS A 7 -11.97 -3.14 -87.45
C CYS A 7 -13.48 -3.36 -87.70
N PHE A 8 -14.29 -3.30 -86.64
CA PHE A 8 -15.74 -3.11 -86.73
C PHE A 8 -16.27 -2.16 -85.64
N ASN A 9 -16.86 -1.06 -86.11
CA ASN A 9 -17.97 -0.24 -85.59
C ASN A 9 -18.12 0.01 -84.08
N GLY A 10 -18.05 1.26 -83.63
CA GLY A 10 -19.16 2.23 -83.67
C GLY A 10 -19.43 2.65 -82.21
N CYS A 11 -19.85 3.84 -81.81
CA CYS A 11 -20.77 4.79 -82.40
C CYS A 11 -20.55 6.17 -81.75
N PHE A 12 -20.94 7.20 -82.49
CA PHE A 12 -21.12 8.60 -82.10
C PHE A 12 -21.65 8.81 -80.67
N ILE A 13 -21.19 9.87 -79.99
CA ILE A 13 -22.01 11.05 -79.66
C ILE A 13 -21.10 12.13 -79.06
N ARG A 14 -21.05 13.24 -79.80
CA ARG A 14 -20.50 14.54 -79.42
C ARG A 14 -21.45 15.16 -78.38
N ARG A 15 -20.96 15.46 -77.18
CA ARG A 15 -21.63 16.41 -76.28
C ARG A 15 -20.63 17.40 -75.69
N SER A 16 -21.06 18.64 -75.79
CA SER A 16 -20.37 19.91 -75.59
C SER A 16 -19.92 20.17 -74.16
N VAL A 17 -18.74 20.78 -74.07
CA VAL A 17 -18.44 22.04 -73.35
C VAL A 17 -18.90 22.15 -71.89
N ARG A 18 -17.88 22.30 -71.03
CA ARG A 18 -17.79 23.14 -69.82
C ARG A 18 -19.08 23.25 -69.00
N SER A 19 -19.02 22.79 -67.76
CA SER A 19 -18.71 23.69 -66.64
C SER A 19 -19.00 23.00 -65.31
N SER A 20 -18.09 23.24 -64.38
CA SER A 20 -18.39 23.48 -62.98
C SER A 20 -18.46 22.29 -62.02
N LEU A 21 -17.88 22.61 -60.85
CA LEU A 21 -18.04 22.00 -59.54
C LEU A 21 -17.11 20.82 -59.26
N LEU A 22 -15.95 21.11 -58.67
CA LEU A 22 -15.73 21.30 -57.22
C LEU A 22 -15.41 19.96 -56.55
N SER A 23 -14.22 19.94 -55.93
CA SER A 23 -13.99 19.26 -54.67
C SER A 23 -13.89 17.73 -54.71
N VAL A 24 -12.80 17.20 -55.29
CA VAL A 24 -12.34 15.86 -54.91
C VAL A 24 -10.82 15.86 -54.79
N ALA A 25 -10.35 15.19 -53.75
CA ALA A 25 -8.96 14.83 -53.42
C ALA A 25 -8.19 15.77 -52.48
N LEU A 26 -8.76 16.01 -51.30
CA LEU A 26 -7.96 16.11 -50.07
C LEU A 26 -8.63 15.36 -48.91
N ALA A 27 -8.87 14.06 -49.11
CA ALA A 27 -9.18 13.13 -48.03
C ALA A 27 -7.86 12.56 -47.50
N LEU A 28 -7.22 13.30 -46.59
CA LEU A 28 -6.22 12.74 -45.69
C LEU A 28 -6.94 11.73 -44.77
N PRO A 29 -6.59 10.44 -44.76
CA PRO A 29 -7.07 9.57 -43.70
C PRO A 29 -6.35 9.99 -42.41
N LEU A 30 -7.08 10.55 -41.45
CA LEU A 30 -6.67 10.65 -40.04
C LEU A 30 -6.69 9.25 -39.37
N SER A 31 -6.11 8.25 -40.01
CA SER A 31 -5.87 6.94 -39.40
C SER A 31 -4.56 6.99 -38.62
N GLY A 32 -4.63 7.57 -37.42
CA GLY A 32 -3.46 7.73 -36.55
C GLY A 32 -3.80 8.03 -35.08
N CYS A 33 -4.98 7.67 -34.60
CA CYS A 33 -5.33 7.75 -33.18
C CYS A 33 -5.90 6.39 -32.75
N GLY A 34 -5.06 5.45 -32.32
CA GLY A 34 -5.59 4.17 -31.84
C GLY A 34 -4.60 3.07 -31.44
N GLY A 35 -3.31 3.37 -31.26
CA GLY A 35 -2.31 2.32 -30.98
C GLY A 35 -1.14 2.73 -30.11
N LEU A 36 -1.28 3.79 -29.30
CA LEU A 36 -0.18 4.30 -28.46
C LEU A 36 -0.52 4.35 -26.96
N VAL A 37 -1.26 3.35 -26.48
CA VAL A 37 -1.39 3.05 -25.05
C VAL A 37 -1.19 1.54 -24.86
N ASP A 38 -0.11 1.01 -25.44
CA ASP A 38 0.51 -0.21 -24.93
C ASP A 38 1.36 0.20 -23.72
N LEU A 39 0.69 0.36 -22.57
CA LEU A 39 1.32 0.64 -21.28
C LEU A 39 2.06 -0.60 -20.79
N GLY A 40 3.11 -1.02 -21.49
CA GLY A 40 4.27 -1.75 -20.99
C GLY A 40 4.04 -2.87 -19.96
N GLN A 41 2.92 -3.59 -19.99
CA GLN A 41 2.62 -4.68 -19.06
C GLN A 41 2.60 -6.00 -19.84
N ASN A 42 3.77 -6.36 -20.38
CA ASN A 42 4.04 -7.70 -20.90
C ASN A 42 4.21 -8.69 -19.75
N GLY A 43 3.15 -8.92 -18.97
CA GLY A 43 3.14 -9.85 -17.84
C GLY A 43 1.74 -9.99 -17.24
N PRO A 44 1.48 -11.09 -16.49
CA PRO A 44 0.23 -11.22 -15.75
C PRO A 44 0.04 -10.04 -14.78
N PRO A 45 -1.20 -9.57 -14.55
CA PRO A 45 -1.46 -8.48 -13.63
C PRO A 45 -0.95 -8.85 -12.22
N PRO A 46 -0.37 -7.90 -11.47
CA PRO A 46 0.16 -8.17 -10.15
C PRO A 46 -0.95 -8.55 -9.17
N SER A 47 -0.73 -9.59 -8.39
CA SER A 47 -1.59 -9.97 -7.26
C SER A 47 -1.57 -8.88 -6.20
N ILE A 48 -2.74 -8.64 -5.60
CA ILE A 48 -2.94 -7.63 -4.57
C ILE A 48 -3.00 -8.32 -3.21
N PHE A 49 -2.20 -7.83 -2.26
CA PHE A 49 -2.07 -8.37 -0.92
C PHE A 49 -2.42 -7.32 0.14
N THR A 50 -2.87 -7.79 1.30
CA THR A 50 -3.11 -6.99 2.50
C THR A 50 -2.54 -7.72 3.71
N LEU A 51 -2.60 -7.08 4.88
CA LEU A 51 -2.26 -7.68 6.17
C LEU A 51 -3.55 -8.04 6.90
N GLU A 52 -3.57 -9.18 7.58
CA GLU A 52 -4.73 -9.62 8.33
C GLU A 52 -4.59 -9.19 9.80
N PRO A 53 -5.43 -8.26 10.29
CA PRO A 53 -5.31 -7.77 11.66
C PRO A 53 -5.45 -8.87 12.70
N LEU A 54 -4.85 -8.65 13.88
CA LEU A 54 -4.94 -9.59 14.99
C LEU A 54 -6.39 -9.96 15.29
N PRO A 55 -6.70 -11.23 15.61
CA PRO A 55 -8.05 -11.65 15.95
C PRO A 55 -8.56 -10.92 17.19
N ARG A 56 -9.86 -10.70 17.25
CA ARG A 56 -10.54 -10.07 18.39
C ARG A 56 -10.39 -10.92 19.64
N ALA A 57 -9.87 -10.32 20.70
CA ALA A 57 -9.90 -10.89 22.04
C ALA A 57 -11.25 -10.63 22.72
N ASP A 58 -11.58 -11.43 23.72
CA ASP A 58 -12.66 -11.12 24.64
C ASP A 58 -12.34 -9.79 25.34
N LYS A 59 -13.22 -8.80 25.17
CA LYS A 59 -13.07 -7.49 25.82
C LYS A 59 -13.72 -7.54 27.19
N ASP A 60 -12.97 -7.14 28.22
CA ASP A 60 -13.54 -6.75 29.49
C ASP A 60 -14.27 -5.39 29.33
N ASP A 61 -15.27 -5.12 30.14
CA ASP A 61 -16.10 -3.89 30.08
C ASP A 61 -15.37 -2.66 30.67
N GLN A 62 -14.04 -2.75 30.82
CA GLN A 62 -13.21 -1.66 31.28
C GLN A 62 -13.10 -0.58 30.20
N ARG A 63 -13.51 0.63 30.57
CA ARG A 63 -13.44 1.81 29.71
C ARG A 63 -11.98 2.22 29.52
N ALA A 64 -11.45 2.08 28.32
CA ALA A 64 -10.10 2.53 27.98
C ALA A 64 -10.14 3.91 27.29
N PRO A 65 -9.12 4.77 27.47
CA PRO A 65 -9.02 6.00 26.71
C PRO A 65 -8.78 5.72 25.23
N LEU A 66 -9.44 6.47 24.36
CA LEU A 66 -9.33 6.29 22.91
C LEU A 66 -7.95 6.75 22.39
N ILE A 67 -7.30 5.85 21.64
CA ILE A 67 -6.00 6.08 20.99
C ILE A 67 -6.22 6.35 19.50
N PHE A 68 -5.78 7.51 19.02
CA PHE A 68 -5.70 7.79 17.59
C PHE A 68 -4.35 7.36 17.03
N VAL A 69 -4.36 6.40 16.10
CA VAL A 69 -3.19 5.94 15.37
C VAL A 69 -2.95 6.88 14.19
N GLU A 70 -1.94 7.74 14.30
CA GLU A 70 -1.51 8.61 13.21
C GLU A 70 -1.03 7.75 12.02
N GLU A 71 -1.10 8.29 10.80
CA GLU A 71 -0.52 7.63 9.64
C GLU A 71 1.00 7.44 9.87
N PRO A 72 1.49 6.20 9.87
CA PRO A 72 2.90 5.91 10.12
C PRO A 72 3.81 6.64 9.13
N GLN A 73 4.95 7.13 9.63
CA GLN A 73 5.99 7.74 8.82
C GLN A 73 6.91 6.64 8.26
N LEU A 74 7.15 6.68 6.95
CA LEU A 74 7.99 5.72 6.23
C LEU A 74 8.89 6.45 5.23
N SER A 75 10.02 5.84 4.87
CA SER A 75 10.82 6.32 3.74
C SER A 75 10.08 6.09 2.42
N GLY A 76 10.38 6.90 1.39
CA GLY A 76 9.73 6.76 0.08
C GLY A 76 9.97 5.42 -0.64
N ALA A 77 11.00 4.66 -0.25
CA ALA A 77 11.22 3.31 -0.77
C ALA A 77 10.22 2.29 -0.19
N LEU A 78 9.76 2.52 1.04
CA LEU A 78 8.80 1.68 1.76
C LEU A 78 7.36 2.18 1.60
N ASP A 79 7.14 3.48 1.49
CA ASP A 79 5.81 4.09 1.36
C ASP A 79 5.28 4.05 -0.07
N THR A 80 5.11 2.83 -0.58
CA THR A 80 4.62 2.58 -1.92
C THR A 80 3.56 1.49 -1.87
N THR A 81 2.94 1.19 -3.01
CA THR A 81 2.10 -0.02 -3.14
C THR A 81 2.95 -1.26 -3.45
N ARG A 82 4.26 -1.15 -3.66
CA ARG A 82 5.12 -2.29 -3.97
C ARG A 82 5.65 -2.92 -2.68
N ILE A 83 5.80 -4.24 -2.67
CA ILE A 83 6.34 -4.98 -1.52
C ILE A 83 7.87 -4.93 -1.57
N ALA A 84 8.47 -4.25 -0.60
CA ALA A 84 9.90 -3.95 -0.58
C ALA A 84 10.76 -5.19 -0.25
N VAL A 85 11.79 -5.42 -1.05
CA VAL A 85 12.83 -6.44 -0.80
C VAL A 85 14.17 -5.74 -0.78
N ARG A 86 14.89 -5.79 0.34
CA ARG A 86 16.22 -5.21 0.46
C ARG A 86 17.28 -6.25 0.08
N ARG A 87 18.11 -5.91 -0.91
CA ARG A 87 19.27 -6.69 -1.35
C ARG A 87 20.54 -6.00 -0.88
N GLY A 88 21.29 -6.63 0.03
CA GLY A 88 22.46 -6.00 0.65
C GLY A 88 22.09 -4.79 1.52
N ALA A 89 23.02 -3.84 1.67
CA ALA A 89 22.87 -2.77 2.67
C ALA A 89 21.98 -1.58 2.23
N ASN A 90 21.97 -1.26 0.95
CA ASN A 90 21.47 0.03 0.45
C ASN A 90 20.66 -0.06 -0.86
N ARG A 91 20.22 -1.26 -1.25
CA ARG A 91 19.42 -1.47 -2.46
C ARG A 91 18.06 -2.03 -2.11
N PHE A 92 17.02 -1.31 -2.52
CA PHE A 92 15.66 -1.81 -2.53
C PHE A 92 15.29 -2.29 -3.93
N GLU A 93 14.77 -3.50 -3.97
CA GLU A 93 14.02 -4.09 -5.05
C GLU A 93 12.58 -4.27 -4.60
N TYR A 94 11.73 -4.75 -5.50
CA TYR A 94 10.33 -5.01 -5.20
C TYR A 94 9.96 -6.41 -5.66
N LEU A 95 9.13 -7.07 -4.86
CA LEU A 95 8.63 -8.40 -5.18
C LEU A 95 7.86 -8.37 -6.52
N ALA A 96 8.21 -9.27 -7.43
CA ALA A 96 7.61 -9.31 -8.76
C ALA A 96 6.15 -9.80 -8.70
N VAL A 97 5.30 -9.23 -9.55
CA VAL A 97 3.89 -9.64 -9.70
C VAL A 97 3.08 -9.59 -8.38
N ALA A 98 3.52 -8.79 -7.42
CA ALA A 98 2.88 -8.64 -6.13
C ALA A 98 2.90 -7.18 -5.69
N ARG A 99 1.79 -6.72 -5.12
CA ARG A 99 1.66 -5.36 -4.56
C ARG A 99 0.72 -5.34 -3.37
N TRP A 100 0.92 -4.39 -2.48
CA TRP A 100 -0.04 -4.01 -1.46
C TRP A 100 -1.31 -3.43 -2.09
N GLU A 101 -2.44 -3.59 -1.38
CA GLU A 101 -3.73 -3.00 -1.75
C GLU A 101 -3.69 -1.47 -1.81
N GLU A 102 -2.82 -0.85 -1.01
CA GLU A 102 -2.57 0.58 -0.99
C GLU A 102 -1.15 0.92 -0.50
N ARG A 103 -0.88 2.21 -0.30
CA ARG A 103 0.39 2.65 0.27
C ARG A 103 0.61 2.05 1.64
N THR A 104 1.84 1.58 1.88
CA THR A 104 2.20 0.90 3.12
C THR A 104 1.88 1.72 4.38
N SER A 105 1.97 3.06 4.34
CA SER A 105 1.58 3.92 5.47
C SER A 105 0.12 3.69 5.89
N ARG A 106 -0.79 3.80 4.94
CA ARG A 106 -2.23 3.65 5.15
C ARG A 106 -2.62 2.20 5.49
N LEU A 107 -1.98 1.23 4.84
CA LEU A 107 -2.12 -0.19 5.17
C LEU A 107 -1.77 -0.46 6.64
N LEU A 108 -0.60 0.02 7.09
CA LEU A 108 -0.13 -0.15 8.47
C LEU A 108 -1.00 0.61 9.47
N GLN A 109 -1.45 1.83 9.14
CA GLN A 109 -2.35 2.59 10.00
C GLN A 109 -3.62 1.80 10.32
N ARG A 110 -4.28 1.27 9.29
CA ARG A 110 -5.49 0.46 9.46
C ARG A 110 -5.22 -0.83 10.21
N TYR A 111 -4.15 -1.54 9.83
CA TYR A 111 -3.77 -2.79 10.47
C TYR A 111 -3.52 -2.59 11.97
N VAL A 112 -2.73 -1.58 12.35
CA VAL A 112 -2.39 -1.31 13.75
C VAL A 112 -3.63 -0.88 14.52
N ALA A 113 -4.42 0.08 14.01
CA ALA A 113 -5.62 0.54 14.69
C ALA A 113 -6.59 -0.62 14.97
N ARG A 114 -6.87 -1.45 13.96
CA ARG A 114 -7.78 -2.59 14.11
C ARG A 114 -7.22 -3.66 15.03
N SER A 115 -5.92 -3.94 14.95
CA SER A 115 -5.26 -4.93 15.79
C SER A 115 -5.22 -4.50 17.26
N LEU A 116 -4.98 -3.21 17.53
CA LEU A 116 -5.03 -2.65 18.89
C LEU A 116 -6.45 -2.61 19.44
N ASP A 117 -7.44 -2.20 18.65
CA ASP A 117 -8.85 -2.24 19.06
C ASP A 117 -9.33 -3.68 19.32
N ASN A 118 -8.71 -4.69 18.70
CA ASN A 118 -8.99 -6.09 18.98
C ASN A 118 -8.36 -6.60 20.30
N ARG A 119 -7.60 -5.79 21.04
CA ARG A 119 -7.00 -6.16 22.33
C ARG A 119 -7.88 -5.70 23.49
N ALA A 120 -7.87 -6.47 24.58
CA ALA A 120 -8.50 -6.06 25.83
C ALA A 120 -7.77 -4.85 26.44
N GLY A 121 -8.52 -3.92 27.01
CA GLY A 121 -7.98 -2.72 27.68
C GLY A 121 -7.43 -1.64 26.73
N LEU A 122 -7.65 -1.77 25.41
CA LEU A 122 -7.27 -0.76 24.43
C LEU A 122 -8.46 -0.43 23.54
N GLU A 123 -8.59 0.86 23.23
CA GLU A 123 -9.49 1.38 22.21
C GLU A 123 -8.65 2.19 21.21
N ALA A 124 -8.69 1.82 19.93
CA ALA A 124 -7.85 2.45 18.93
C ALA A 124 -8.58 2.68 17.61
N VAL A 125 -8.29 3.81 16.99
CA VAL A 125 -8.84 4.21 15.68
C VAL A 125 -7.74 4.84 14.85
N GLY A 126 -7.70 4.56 13.55
CA GLY A 126 -6.68 5.09 12.65
C GLY A 126 -7.19 6.22 11.77
N ASP A 127 -8.38 6.04 11.20
CA ASP A 127 -8.98 6.99 10.28
C ASP A 127 -10.45 7.20 10.67
N PHE A 128 -10.84 8.44 10.89
CA PHE A 128 -12.21 8.79 11.22
C PHE A 128 -12.54 10.22 10.76
N ASN A 129 -13.79 10.43 10.36
CA ASN A 129 -14.29 11.71 9.82
C ASN A 129 -15.10 12.54 10.83
N ILE A 130 -15.03 12.22 12.13
CA ILE A 130 -15.82 12.84 13.19
C ILE A 130 -14.96 13.15 14.41
N ASP A 131 -15.19 14.26 15.09
CA ASP A 131 -14.43 14.60 16.30
C ASP A 131 -14.71 13.58 17.42
N LEU A 132 -13.78 12.64 17.61
CA LEU A 132 -13.81 11.70 18.72
C LEU A 132 -13.01 12.27 19.90
N PRO A 133 -13.41 11.98 21.15
CA PRO A 133 -12.66 12.38 22.35
C PRO A 133 -11.40 11.51 22.49
N VAL A 134 -10.40 11.79 21.67
CA VAL A 134 -9.10 11.11 21.68
C VAL A 134 -8.35 11.50 22.96
N GLY A 135 -8.00 10.50 23.77
CA GLY A 135 -7.15 10.70 24.94
C GLY A 135 -5.67 10.75 24.57
N TYR A 136 -5.27 9.91 23.60
CA TYR A 136 -3.87 9.77 23.20
C TYR A 136 -3.69 9.64 21.69
N ARG A 137 -2.56 10.10 21.19
CA ARG A 137 -2.11 9.88 19.80
C ARG A 137 -0.93 8.93 19.79
N LEU A 138 -1.00 7.89 18.97
CA LEU A 138 0.09 6.97 18.69
C LEU A 138 0.74 7.36 17.37
N ARG A 139 2.03 7.71 17.43
CA ARG A 139 2.88 7.93 16.26
C ARG A 139 3.81 6.74 16.06
N LEU A 140 3.94 6.30 14.82
CA LEU A 140 4.88 5.26 14.41
C LEU A 140 5.86 5.82 13.38
N ASP A 141 7.16 5.70 13.67
CA ASP A 141 8.24 5.93 12.71
C ASP A 141 8.80 4.56 12.27
N VAL A 142 8.49 4.15 11.04
CA VAL A 142 8.81 2.82 10.51
C VAL A 142 10.17 2.85 9.82
N ARG A 143 11.14 2.22 10.47
CA ARG A 143 12.53 2.15 10.04
C ARG A 143 12.80 0.98 9.11
N ASN A 144 12.10 -0.14 9.32
CA ASN A 144 12.18 -1.31 8.47
C ASN A 144 10.78 -1.90 8.30
N PHE A 145 10.44 -2.20 7.06
CA PHE A 145 9.24 -2.95 6.66
C PHE A 145 9.52 -3.64 5.32
N GLU A 146 10.53 -4.50 5.33
CA GLU A 146 11.08 -5.12 4.12
C GLU A 146 11.41 -6.60 4.33
N ALA A 147 11.31 -7.39 3.27
CA ALA A 147 12.02 -8.66 3.18
C ALA A 147 13.51 -8.41 2.94
N GLN A 148 14.38 -9.21 3.52
CA GLN A 148 15.83 -9.09 3.39
C GLN A 148 16.41 -10.43 2.93
N THR A 149 17.39 -10.39 2.03
CA THR A 149 18.17 -11.59 1.71
C THR A 149 18.87 -12.11 2.96
N ASP A 150 18.71 -13.40 3.22
CA ASP A 150 19.51 -14.10 4.19
C ASP A 150 20.95 -14.19 3.69
N ALA A 151 21.92 -13.93 4.57
CA ALA A 151 23.34 -14.09 4.23
C ALA A 151 23.73 -15.57 4.15
N ASP A 152 23.03 -16.43 4.90
CA ASP A 152 23.38 -17.84 5.08
C ASP A 152 22.55 -18.77 4.19
N ARG A 153 21.53 -18.24 3.50
CA ARG A 153 20.66 -18.99 2.58
C ARG A 153 20.44 -18.21 1.28
N ALA A 154 21.01 -18.72 0.19
CA ALA A 154 20.98 -18.06 -1.13
C ALA A 154 19.59 -17.59 -1.58
N ASP A 155 18.54 -18.35 -1.26
CA ASP A 155 17.15 -18.06 -1.61
C ASP A 155 16.26 -17.74 -0.39
N GLY A 156 16.87 -17.52 0.79
CA GLY A 156 16.16 -17.20 2.02
C GLY A 156 15.76 -15.73 2.07
N LEU A 157 14.49 -15.46 2.39
CA LEU A 157 14.00 -14.13 2.72
C LEU A 157 13.58 -14.07 4.19
N THR A 158 14.08 -13.08 4.91
CA THR A 158 13.63 -12.74 6.27
C THR A 158 12.99 -11.37 6.25
N VAL A 159 11.70 -11.31 6.60
CA VAL A 159 10.99 -10.05 6.78
C VAL A 159 11.36 -9.44 8.12
N ARG A 160 11.76 -8.16 8.06
CA ARG A 160 12.03 -7.34 9.23
C ARG A 160 11.03 -6.22 9.36
N VAL A 161 10.42 -6.13 10.53
CA VAL A 161 9.60 -5.00 10.96
C VAL A 161 10.31 -4.31 12.10
N ASN A 162 10.57 -3.02 11.95
CA ASN A 162 11.17 -2.19 12.98
C ASN A 162 10.51 -0.81 12.96
N TRP A 163 9.90 -0.43 14.08
CA TRP A 163 9.35 0.92 14.23
C TRP A 163 9.64 1.48 15.63
N VAL A 164 9.72 2.81 15.69
CA VAL A 164 9.71 3.55 16.95
C VAL A 164 8.29 4.04 17.18
N ALA A 165 7.68 3.57 18.26
CA ALA A 165 6.39 4.01 18.72
C ALA A 165 6.53 5.14 19.74
N MET A 166 5.70 6.18 19.62
CA MET A 166 5.58 7.27 20.58
C MET A 166 4.10 7.45 20.93
N ILE A 167 3.78 7.46 22.22
CA ILE A 167 2.44 7.75 22.71
C ILE A 167 2.42 9.17 23.30
N ILE A 168 1.46 9.96 22.84
CA ILE A 168 1.38 11.41 23.08
C ILE A 168 0.02 11.72 23.70
N GLU A 169 -0.01 12.42 24.82
CA GLU A 169 -1.26 12.90 25.41
C GLU A 169 -1.90 13.95 24.49
N ALA A 170 -3.19 13.78 24.17
CA ALA A 170 -3.86 14.62 23.17
C ALA A 170 -4.03 16.07 23.65
N THR A 171 -4.27 16.28 24.95
CA THR A 171 -4.52 17.59 25.56
C THR A 171 -3.25 18.43 25.71
N SER A 172 -2.18 17.83 26.26
CA SER A 172 -0.93 18.54 26.59
C SER A 172 0.14 18.43 25.50
N SER A 173 -0.03 17.53 24.53
CA SER A 173 0.99 17.12 23.56
C SER A 173 2.29 16.58 24.18
N LYS A 174 2.25 16.17 25.46
CA LYS A 174 3.39 15.54 26.13
C LYS A 174 3.59 14.12 25.62
N ILE A 175 4.84 13.76 25.32
CA ILE A 175 5.23 12.38 25.07
C ILE A 175 5.26 11.65 26.41
N ILE A 176 4.39 10.66 26.60
CA ILE A 176 4.29 9.88 27.84
C ILE A 176 5.05 8.56 27.76
N GLY A 177 5.49 8.19 26.56
CA GLY A 177 6.30 6.99 26.34
C GLY A 177 6.84 6.90 24.92
N GLN A 178 8.00 6.26 24.79
CA GLN A 178 8.59 5.90 23.51
C GLN A 178 9.22 4.50 23.60
N ARG A 179 9.06 3.68 22.56
CA ARG A 179 9.67 2.33 22.50
C ARG A 179 10.06 1.95 21.07
N ASN A 180 11.23 1.35 20.92
CA ASN A 180 11.62 0.69 19.68
C ASN A 180 11.13 -0.76 19.70
N LEU A 181 10.46 -1.20 18.64
CA LEU A 181 9.87 -2.54 18.52
C LEU A 181 10.43 -3.18 17.25
N VAL A 182 10.92 -4.41 17.38
CA VAL A 182 11.59 -5.13 16.30
C VAL A 182 11.07 -6.55 16.25
N ALA A 183 10.71 -7.02 15.05
CA ALA A 183 10.31 -8.38 14.80
C ALA A 183 10.88 -8.86 13.47
N ASP A 184 11.42 -10.08 13.47
CA ASP A 184 11.93 -10.76 12.29
C ASP A 184 11.18 -12.08 12.08
N ARG A 185 10.80 -12.36 10.83
CA ARG A 185 10.22 -13.65 10.44
C ARG A 185 10.79 -14.13 9.12
N GLN A 186 11.29 -15.36 9.13
CA GLN A 186 11.75 -16.03 7.92
C GLN A 186 10.54 -16.49 7.09
N ALA A 187 10.57 -16.23 5.79
CA ALA A 187 9.62 -16.77 4.83
C ALA A 187 9.94 -18.24 4.53
N ALA A 188 8.90 -19.04 4.30
CA ALA A 188 9.07 -20.46 3.97
C ALA A 188 9.79 -20.67 2.64
N SER A 189 9.51 -19.80 1.66
CA SER A 189 10.18 -19.70 0.36
C SER A 189 10.21 -18.24 -0.12
N ASP A 190 10.71 -18.01 -1.32
CA ASP A 190 10.67 -16.71 -2.02
C ASP A 190 9.35 -16.47 -2.78
N SER A 191 8.39 -17.40 -2.70
CA SER A 191 7.07 -17.23 -3.30
C SER A 191 6.33 -16.03 -2.69
N PRO A 192 5.53 -15.27 -3.47
CA PRO A 192 4.86 -14.10 -2.93
C PRO A 192 3.97 -14.40 -1.72
N SER A 193 3.23 -15.51 -1.73
CA SER A 193 2.36 -15.88 -0.61
C SER A 193 3.13 -16.15 0.68
N ASP A 194 4.29 -16.83 0.59
CA ASP A 194 5.09 -17.15 1.77
C ASP A 194 5.79 -15.91 2.34
N VAL A 195 6.24 -15.00 1.46
CA VAL A 195 6.80 -13.71 1.89
C VAL A 195 5.74 -12.87 2.60
N ILE A 196 4.51 -12.82 2.07
CA ILE A 196 3.41 -12.08 2.68
C ILE A 196 2.98 -12.71 4.02
N ALA A 197 2.99 -14.04 4.13
CA ALA A 197 2.77 -14.72 5.40
C ALA A 197 3.82 -14.32 6.45
N ALA A 198 5.10 -14.19 6.06
CA ALA A 198 6.16 -13.71 6.95
C ALA A 198 5.98 -12.24 7.33
N TYR A 199 5.53 -11.37 6.40
CA TYR A 199 5.14 -9.99 6.71
C TYR A 199 4.04 -9.92 7.74
N ASN A 200 2.96 -10.67 7.55
CA ASN A 200 1.86 -10.70 8.49
C ASN A 200 2.34 -11.16 9.87
N ALA A 201 3.09 -12.26 9.92
CA ALA A 201 3.63 -12.81 11.17
C ALA A 201 4.60 -11.87 11.91
N ALA A 202 5.48 -11.15 11.19
CA ALA A 202 6.40 -10.20 11.82
C ALA A 202 5.66 -8.96 12.35
N THR A 203 4.70 -8.44 11.57
CA THR A 203 3.87 -7.30 11.97
C THR A 203 3.02 -7.66 13.19
N ASP A 204 2.45 -8.87 13.21
CA ASP A 204 1.69 -9.44 14.33
C ASP A 204 2.47 -9.38 15.64
N MET A 205 3.74 -9.80 15.62
CA MET A 205 4.58 -9.76 16.82
C MET A 205 4.83 -8.32 17.26
N ALA A 206 5.22 -7.44 16.33
CA ALA A 206 5.54 -6.07 16.65
C ALA A 206 4.32 -5.33 17.24
N VAL A 207 3.10 -5.64 16.77
CA VAL A 207 1.87 -5.08 17.32
C VAL A 207 1.45 -5.73 18.63
N LYS A 208 1.71 -7.03 18.85
CA LYS A 208 1.52 -7.67 20.16
C LYS A 208 2.41 -7.01 21.22
N ASP A 209 3.68 -6.78 20.90
CA ASP A 209 4.62 -6.09 21.79
C ASP A 209 4.22 -4.62 22.01
N LEU A 210 3.74 -3.94 20.96
CA LEU A 210 3.17 -2.60 21.06
C LEU A 210 1.98 -2.55 22.02
N ALA A 211 1.03 -3.48 21.90
CA ALA A 211 -0.17 -3.52 22.72
C ALA A 211 0.16 -3.73 24.21
N ILE A 212 1.08 -4.66 24.51
CA ILE A 212 1.54 -4.90 25.87
C ILE A 212 2.15 -3.62 26.45
N TRP A 213 3.05 -2.98 25.69
CA TRP A 213 3.69 -1.75 26.12
C TRP A 213 2.70 -0.59 26.33
N LEU A 214 1.71 -0.44 25.45
CA LEU A 214 0.68 0.59 25.60
C LEU A 214 -0.12 0.38 26.88
N GLY A 215 -0.53 -0.87 27.17
CA GLY A 215 -1.21 -1.20 28.43
C GLY A 215 -0.38 -0.82 29.67
N GLU A 216 0.93 -1.11 29.66
CA GLU A 216 1.85 -0.72 30.74
C GLU A 216 1.96 0.80 30.90
N VAL A 217 2.04 1.54 29.80
CA VAL A 217 2.20 3.00 29.84
C VAL A 217 0.92 3.68 30.32
N LEU A 218 -0.24 3.25 29.81
CA LEU A 218 -1.54 3.82 30.15
C LEU A 218 -1.94 3.52 31.59
N GLY A 219 -1.72 2.29 32.07
CA GLY A 219 -1.98 1.95 33.47
C GLY A 219 -1.20 2.85 34.46
N ARG A 220 0.05 3.19 34.14
CA ARG A 220 0.83 4.14 34.96
C ARG A 220 0.28 5.57 34.94
N GLN A 221 -0.37 6.00 33.85
CA GLN A 221 -1.00 7.32 33.80
C GLN A 221 -2.26 7.35 34.67
N ASP A 222 -3.07 6.30 34.61
CA ASP A 222 -4.30 6.18 35.40
C ASP A 222 -3.99 6.19 36.90
N ASP A 223 -2.97 5.43 37.33
CA ASP A 223 -2.51 5.41 38.73
C ASP A 223 -2.03 6.80 39.20
N ALA A 224 -1.27 7.50 38.34
CA ALA A 224 -0.75 8.82 38.66
C ALA A 224 -1.87 9.88 38.77
N GLN A 225 -2.89 9.78 37.91
CA GLN A 225 -4.05 10.65 37.92
C GLN A 225 -4.92 10.41 39.18
N ASN A 226 -5.20 9.15 39.52
CA ASN A 226 -5.96 8.79 40.71
C ASN A 226 -5.27 9.27 41.99
N ALA A 227 -3.95 9.07 42.10
CA ALA A 227 -3.17 9.53 43.25
C ALA A 227 -3.06 11.07 43.38
N ALA A 228 -3.33 11.81 42.30
CA ALA A 228 -3.40 13.27 42.33
C ALA A 228 -4.77 13.76 42.81
N LEU A 229 -5.85 13.08 42.43
CA LEU A 229 -7.23 13.38 42.87
C LEU A 229 -7.42 13.12 44.36
N ASP A 230 -6.85 12.03 44.90
CA ASP A 230 -6.95 11.72 46.34
C ASP A 230 -6.24 12.74 47.24
N ARG A 231 -5.38 13.59 46.68
CA ARG A 231 -4.61 14.61 47.40
C ARG A 231 -5.22 16.02 47.33
N SER A 232 -6.25 16.23 46.53
CA SER A 232 -6.97 17.51 46.38
C SER A 232 -8.23 17.56 47.23
#